data_AF-A0A085ZDD1-F1
#
_entry.id   AF-A0A085ZDD1-F1
#
_cell.length_a   1.000
_cell.length_b   1.000
_cell.length_c   1.000
_cell.angle_alpha   90.00
_cell.angle_beta   90.00
_cell.angle_gamma   90.00
#
_symmetry.space_group_name_H-M   'P 1'
#
loop_
_entity.id
_entity.type
_entity.pdbx_description
1 polymer ?
#
loop_
_entity_poly.entity_id
_entity_poly.type
_entity_poly.pdbx_seq_one_letter_code
_entity_poly.pdbx_strand_id
1 'polypeptide(L)'
;MIFFIISFIVYFFTIYNKKNKDFFQPEIFLNLYFIVLIGIGPIALYFFSSELFNSPQYQQVSYIVLLGYIFINLGYYAASSTKRLAVESNDFIIYKIKLQKSSWKFKKSGYFFIFMGLAAAVIFFFRAGSIPILAANKESARVMALSIAGNGYFLYLMTIAMYGIALLALYSYLYNENIKSLFVLTFIVALVMTGTGSRRYFLWLCIYVFMARHFLYASIPIKKMFGFSIIGLLFINVFEMFRNPESMTTVDLKTTFIYRFVVYISNLEKVISAFIKKDSFEYGGTFFMDLVTALPGKQVDYQSWLKEVTQLEFEGFGIPPTIMGDFYVNFGYAGIVGGCFLFGFIIRKLYNHLIVNKKSLFDIFLYTIALEIGSKIITSGLSAQSVSIVWLLVFVIIYKFVNSILYAKRPVNLIKIRLIRNA
;
A
#
# COMPACT_ATOMS: atom_id res chain seq x y z
N MET A 1 4.18 26.50 5.60
CA MET A 1 4.84 26.18 6.89
C MET A 1 3.87 25.66 7.96
N ILE A 2 2.72 26.31 8.18
CA ILE A 2 1.71 25.88 9.18
C ILE A 2 1.28 24.42 9.03
N PHE A 3 0.94 23.97 7.82
CA PHE A 3 0.55 22.58 7.55
C PHE A 3 1.59 21.55 8.01
N PHE A 4 2.87 21.82 7.78
CA PHE A 4 3.95 20.92 8.20
C PHE A 4 4.02 20.82 9.73
N ILE A 5 3.95 21.96 10.41
CA ILE A 5 3.96 22.02 11.88
C ILE A 5 2.78 21.22 12.44
N ILE A 6 1.56 21.44 11.94
CA ILE A 6 0.37 20.69 12.35
C ILE A 6 0.55 19.18 12.11
N SER A 7 1.07 18.81 10.94
CA SER A 7 1.26 17.40 10.58
C SER A 7 2.19 16.68 11.55
N PHE A 8 3.31 17.32 11.91
CA PHE A 8 4.26 16.80 12.88
C PHE A 8 3.71 16.78 14.30
N ILE A 9 2.97 17.81 14.73
CA ILE A 9 2.31 17.85 16.04
C ILE A 9 1.33 16.68 16.17
N VAL A 10 0.46 16.47 15.17
CA VAL A 10 -0.50 15.35 15.17
C VAL A 10 0.20 14.00 15.22
N TYR A 11 1.29 13.83 14.46
CA TYR A 11 2.06 12.59 14.44
C TYR A 11 2.76 12.31 15.78
N PHE A 12 3.46 13.30 16.33
CA PHE A 12 4.13 13.15 17.61
C PHE A 12 3.11 12.95 18.75
N PHE A 13 2.02 13.71 18.76
CA PHE A 13 0.95 13.51 19.73
C PHE A 13 0.42 12.08 19.69
N THR A 14 0.26 11.49 18.50
CA THR A 14 -0.15 10.10 18.32
C THR A 14 0.86 9.12 18.92
N ILE A 15 2.16 9.35 18.73
CA ILE A 15 3.23 8.52 19.32
C ILE A 15 3.28 8.65 20.84
N TYR A 16 3.20 9.88 21.37
CA TYR A 16 3.34 10.15 22.81
C TYR A 16 2.12 9.72 23.62
N ASN A 17 0.91 9.93 23.10
CA ASN A 17 -0.33 9.63 23.84
C ASN A 17 -0.66 8.13 23.87
N LYS A 18 -0.03 7.31 23.01
CA LYS A 18 -0.30 5.87 22.98
C LYS A 18 0.70 5.09 23.81
N LYS A 19 0.16 4.35 24.78
CA LYS A 19 0.92 3.38 25.60
C LYS A 19 1.48 2.22 24.76
N ASN A 20 0.81 1.86 23.66
CA ASN A 20 1.25 0.79 22.77
C ASN A 20 2.14 1.35 21.63
N LYS A 21 3.38 0.87 21.53
CA LYS A 21 4.41 1.33 20.57
C LYS A 21 4.43 0.50 19.26
N ASP A 22 3.26 0.05 18.80
CA ASP A 22 3.14 -0.72 17.56
C ASP A 22 3.26 0.20 16.33
N PHE A 23 4.39 0.11 15.64
CA PHE A 23 4.68 0.91 14.45
C PHE A 23 3.69 0.70 13.30
N PHE A 24 3.10 -0.50 13.20
CA PHE A 24 2.14 -0.84 12.13
C PHE A 24 0.71 -0.47 12.50
N GLN A 25 0.48 0.22 13.63
CA GLN A 25 -0.79 0.92 13.83
C GLN A 25 -1.01 1.93 12.70
N PRO A 26 -2.24 2.03 12.17
CA PRO A 26 -2.46 2.79 10.95
C PRO A 26 -2.18 4.28 11.13
N GLU A 27 -2.55 4.87 12.26
CA GLU A 27 -2.23 6.27 12.56
C GLU A 27 -0.74 6.55 12.81
N ILE A 28 0.11 5.54 12.99
CA ILE A 28 1.57 5.72 13.03
C ILE A 28 2.11 5.51 11.62
N PHE A 29 1.88 4.32 11.04
CA PHE A 29 2.42 3.95 9.74
C PHE A 29 1.94 4.87 8.60
N LEU A 30 0.63 5.11 8.50
CA LEU A 30 0.05 5.88 7.40
C LEU A 30 0.26 7.38 7.55
N ASN A 31 0.31 7.91 8.78
CA ASN A 31 0.68 9.32 8.98
C ASN A 31 2.15 9.55 8.63
N LEU A 32 3.07 8.65 9.01
CA LEU A 32 4.46 8.75 8.58
C LEU A 32 4.57 8.69 7.06
N TYR A 33 3.87 7.75 6.44
CA TYR A 33 3.81 7.61 4.98
C TYR A 33 3.27 8.88 4.31
N PHE A 34 2.19 9.45 4.85
CA PHE A 34 1.60 10.71 4.39
C PHE A 34 2.57 11.88 4.54
N ILE A 35 3.17 12.05 5.71
CA ILE A 35 4.12 13.14 5.99
C ILE A 35 5.29 13.07 5.03
N VAL A 36 5.88 11.89 4.85
CA VAL A 36 7.05 11.73 3.97
C VAL A 36 6.71 12.02 2.52
N LEU A 37 5.59 11.50 1.99
CA LEU A 37 5.30 11.59 0.55
C LEU A 37 4.50 12.82 0.13
N ILE A 38 3.66 13.35 1.01
CA ILE A 38 2.76 14.49 0.73
C ILE A 38 3.10 15.66 1.66
N GLY A 39 3.33 15.40 2.95
CA GLY A 39 3.56 16.41 3.98
C GLY A 39 4.82 17.27 3.77
N ILE A 40 5.92 16.67 3.33
CA ILE A 40 7.19 17.36 3.01
C ILE A 40 7.09 18.12 1.69
N GLY A 41 6.17 17.73 0.80
CA GLY A 41 6.03 18.28 -0.55
C GLY A 41 5.98 19.81 -0.60
N PRO A 42 5.18 20.50 0.23
CA PRO A 42 5.18 21.96 0.27
C PRO A 42 6.52 22.62 0.59
N ILE A 43 7.32 22.01 1.46
CA ILE A 43 8.66 22.53 1.77
C ILE A 43 9.58 22.31 0.56
N ALA A 44 9.55 21.10 0.00
CA ALA A 44 10.34 20.79 -1.20
C ALA A 44 9.96 21.71 -2.38
N LEU A 45 8.67 22.00 -2.54
CA LEU A 45 8.18 22.87 -3.59
C LEU A 45 8.61 24.32 -3.41
N TYR A 46 8.61 24.84 -2.18
CA TYR A 46 9.14 26.19 -1.90
C TYR A 46 10.58 26.38 -2.41
N PHE A 47 11.42 25.36 -2.25
CA PHE A 47 12.81 25.40 -2.73
C PHE A 47 12.97 25.10 -4.22
N PHE A 48 12.05 24.33 -4.81
CA PHE A 48 12.17 23.88 -6.21
C PHE A 48 11.42 24.79 -7.21
N SER A 49 10.31 25.38 -6.79
CA SER A 49 9.49 26.31 -7.58
C SER A 49 8.71 27.23 -6.63
N SER A 50 9.39 28.29 -6.18
CA SER A 50 8.83 29.29 -5.25
C SER A 50 7.62 30.01 -5.86
N GLU A 51 7.60 30.21 -7.17
CA GLU A 51 6.47 30.80 -7.91
C GLU A 51 5.21 29.93 -7.78
N LEU A 52 5.30 28.62 -8.07
CA LEU A 52 4.17 27.71 -7.91
C LEU A 52 3.70 27.65 -6.46
N PHE A 53 4.65 27.61 -5.51
CA PHE A 53 4.33 27.63 -4.08
C PHE A 53 3.56 28.89 -3.64
N ASN A 54 3.88 30.05 -4.21
CA ASN A 54 3.21 31.31 -3.91
C ASN A 54 1.93 31.54 -4.71
N SER A 55 1.60 30.66 -5.66
CA SER A 55 0.37 30.79 -6.44
C SER A 55 -0.89 30.66 -5.58
N PRO A 56 -1.95 31.45 -5.84
CA PRO A 56 -3.23 31.33 -5.12
C PRO A 56 -3.83 29.92 -5.20
N GLN A 57 -3.69 29.27 -6.35
CA GLN A 57 -4.16 27.90 -6.60
C GLN A 57 -3.48 26.91 -5.66
N TYR A 58 -2.17 27.02 -5.50
CA TYR A 58 -1.42 26.15 -4.60
C TYR A 58 -1.78 26.36 -3.13
N GLN A 59 -2.09 27.60 -2.72
CA GLN A 59 -2.57 27.84 -1.36
C GLN A 59 -3.89 27.10 -1.10
N GLN A 60 -4.83 27.14 -2.06
CA GLN A 60 -6.08 26.36 -1.98
C GLN A 60 -5.83 24.86 -1.85
N VAL A 61 -4.89 24.32 -2.63
CA VAL A 61 -4.48 22.90 -2.55
C VAL A 61 -3.89 22.58 -1.19
N SER A 62 -3.05 23.45 -0.64
CA SER A 62 -2.46 23.27 0.69
C SER A 62 -3.53 23.21 1.79
N TYR A 63 -4.59 24.02 1.68
CA TYR A 63 -5.75 23.94 2.58
C TYR A 63 -6.50 22.60 2.44
N ILE A 64 -6.71 22.12 1.20
CA ILE A 64 -7.35 20.82 0.93
C ILE A 64 -6.55 19.67 1.56
N VAL A 65 -5.22 19.69 1.42
CA VAL A 65 -4.34 18.67 2.00
C VAL A 65 -4.39 18.70 3.53
N LEU A 66 -4.33 19.89 4.13
CA LEU A 66 -4.44 20.05 5.59
C LEU A 66 -5.80 19.56 6.10
N LEU A 67 -6.89 19.96 5.45
CA LEU A 67 -8.24 19.54 5.79
C LEU A 67 -8.38 18.01 5.74
N GLY A 68 -7.95 17.41 4.62
CA GLY A 68 -7.96 15.95 4.47
C GLY A 68 -7.16 15.25 5.56
N TYR A 69 -5.94 15.72 5.86
CA TYR A 69 -5.09 15.14 6.90
C TYR A 69 -5.72 15.22 8.30
N ILE A 70 -6.33 16.35 8.65
CA ILE A 70 -7.07 16.52 9.91
C ILE A 70 -8.21 15.50 9.98
N PHE A 71 -9.02 15.38 8.93
CA PHE A 71 -10.17 14.48 8.95
C PHE A 71 -9.78 12.99 8.94
N ILE A 72 -8.68 12.58 8.28
CA ILE A 72 -8.11 11.24 8.45
C ILE A 72 -7.84 10.95 9.94
N ASN A 73 -7.20 11.89 10.63
CA ASN A 73 -6.82 11.73 12.04
C ASN A 73 -8.02 11.79 13.00
N LEU A 74 -9.03 12.61 12.71
CA LEU A 74 -10.31 12.57 13.41
C LEU A 74 -11.01 11.22 13.25
N GLY A 75 -10.94 10.62 12.06
CA GLY A 75 -11.42 9.26 11.80
C GLY A 75 -10.70 8.21 12.66
N TYR A 76 -9.36 8.27 12.74
CA TYR A 76 -8.57 7.40 13.63
C TYR A 76 -8.98 7.56 15.10
N TYR A 77 -9.10 8.82 15.56
CA TYR A 77 -9.50 9.14 16.93
C TYR A 77 -10.90 8.58 17.25
N ALA A 78 -11.90 8.88 16.42
CA ALA A 78 -13.27 8.40 16.59
C ALA A 78 -13.35 6.86 16.63
N ALA A 79 -12.62 6.17 15.74
CA ALA A 79 -12.56 4.71 15.75
C ALA A 79 -11.90 4.15 17.01
N SER A 80 -10.90 4.85 17.58
CA SER A 80 -10.23 4.44 18.81
C SER A 80 -11.09 4.62 20.07
N SER A 81 -11.96 5.64 20.10
CA SER A 81 -12.82 5.96 21.25
C SER A 81 -14.06 5.07 21.38
N THR A 82 -14.35 4.24 20.38
CA THR A 82 -15.45 3.26 20.49
C THR A 82 -15.11 2.17 21.51
N LYS A 83 -15.65 2.32 22.73
CA LYS A 83 -15.37 1.61 24.02
C LYS A 83 -15.27 0.07 24.00
N ARG A 84 -15.58 -0.63 22.92
CA ARG A 84 -15.52 -2.11 22.84
C ARG A 84 -14.12 -2.67 22.55
N LEU A 85 -13.10 -1.82 22.49
CA LEU A 85 -11.79 -2.11 21.87
C LEU A 85 -10.58 -1.62 22.69
N ALA A 86 -10.82 -1.09 23.91
CA ALA A 86 -9.76 -0.71 24.82
C ALA A 86 -9.14 -1.98 25.39
N VAL A 87 -8.10 -2.49 24.74
CA VAL A 87 -7.24 -3.51 25.35
C VAL A 87 -6.46 -2.82 26.46
N GLU A 88 -6.96 -2.97 27.67
CA GLU A 88 -6.25 -2.76 28.92
C GLU A 88 -5.15 -3.83 29.04
N SER A 89 -4.02 -3.64 28.38
CA SER A 89 -2.79 -4.27 28.86
C SER A 89 -1.58 -3.46 28.42
N ASN A 90 -0.86 -2.95 29.41
CA ASN A 90 0.44 -2.28 29.26
C ASN A 90 1.55 -3.23 28.79
N ASP A 91 1.29 -4.53 28.73
CA ASP A 91 2.26 -5.51 28.27
C ASP A 91 2.13 -5.73 26.76
N PHE A 92 3.26 -5.60 26.06
CA PHE A 92 3.39 -6.01 24.67
C PHE A 92 2.95 -7.47 24.54
N ILE A 93 1.73 -7.69 24.06
CA ILE A 93 1.19 -9.03 23.85
C ILE A 93 1.99 -9.65 22.70
N ILE A 94 3.04 -10.42 23.02
CA ILE A 94 3.49 -11.49 22.12
C ILE A 94 2.24 -12.36 21.93
N TYR A 95 1.66 -12.31 20.72
CA TYR A 95 0.44 -13.02 20.42
C TYR A 95 0.72 -14.52 20.57
N LYS A 96 0.38 -15.10 21.73
CA LYS A 96 0.20 -16.54 21.88
C LYS A 96 -1.03 -16.93 21.05
N ILE A 97 -0.88 -16.91 19.72
CA ILE A 97 -1.84 -17.50 18.81
C ILE A 97 -1.94 -18.96 19.23
N LYS A 98 -3.13 -19.39 19.67
CA LYS A 98 -3.37 -20.82 19.91
C LYS A 98 -3.03 -21.53 18.62
N LEU A 99 -1.95 -22.31 18.63
CA LEU A 99 -1.44 -23.09 17.50
C LEU A 99 -2.53 -24.05 17.03
N GLN A 100 -3.38 -23.59 16.11
CA GLN A 100 -4.33 -24.46 15.44
C GLN A 100 -3.59 -25.20 14.32
N LYS A 101 -3.93 -26.48 14.15
CA LYS A 101 -3.54 -27.34 13.01
C LYS A 101 -3.83 -26.76 11.61
N SER A 102 -4.42 -25.57 11.52
CA SER A 102 -4.67 -24.80 10.29
C SER A 102 -3.39 -24.27 9.62
N SER A 103 -2.26 -24.20 10.34
CA SER A 103 -1.05 -23.51 9.88
C SER A 103 -0.36 -24.09 8.65
N TRP A 104 -0.29 -25.41 8.48
CA TRP A 104 0.34 -26.01 7.28
C TRP A 104 -0.38 -25.65 5.98
N LYS A 105 -1.68 -25.28 6.06
CA LYS A 105 -2.45 -24.75 4.94
C LYS A 105 -1.86 -23.42 4.44
N PHE A 106 -1.33 -22.59 5.34
CA PHE A 106 -0.66 -21.33 4.98
C PHE A 106 0.62 -21.60 4.19
N LYS A 107 1.46 -22.55 4.64
CA LYS A 107 2.68 -22.94 3.92
C LYS A 107 2.38 -23.42 2.50
N LYS A 108 1.44 -24.38 2.36
CA LYS A 108 1.07 -24.94 1.05
C LYS A 108 0.41 -23.91 0.13
N SER A 109 -0.53 -23.12 0.67
CA SER A 109 -1.17 -22.05 -0.10
C SER A 109 -0.15 -20.99 -0.51
N GLY A 110 0.80 -20.67 0.38
CA GLY A 110 1.91 -19.75 0.10
C GLY A 110 2.73 -20.18 -1.11
N TYR A 111 3.21 -21.43 -1.12
CA TYR A 111 3.93 -21.98 -2.28
C TYR A 111 3.07 -22.04 -3.55
N PHE A 112 1.81 -22.46 -3.44
CA PHE A 112 0.88 -22.53 -4.57
C PHE A 112 0.69 -21.15 -5.23
N PHE A 113 0.46 -20.11 -4.42
CA PHE A 113 0.29 -18.75 -4.92
C PHE A 113 1.57 -18.13 -5.46
N ILE A 114 2.73 -18.43 -4.86
CA ILE A 114 4.03 -18.05 -5.44
C ILE A 114 4.19 -18.68 -6.83
N PHE A 115 3.95 -19.99 -6.96
CA PHE A 115 4.04 -20.69 -8.23
C PHE A 115 3.08 -20.10 -9.28
N MET A 116 1.81 -19.89 -8.93
CA MET A 116 0.83 -19.27 -9.82
C MET A 116 1.27 -17.88 -10.28
N GLY A 117 1.74 -17.03 -9.36
CA GLY A 117 2.18 -15.68 -9.71
C GLY A 117 3.44 -15.68 -10.56
N LEU A 118 4.41 -16.58 -10.32
CA LEU A 118 5.59 -16.73 -11.16
C LEU A 118 5.23 -17.27 -12.56
N ALA A 119 4.30 -18.22 -12.66
CA ALA A 119 3.80 -18.68 -13.96
C ALA A 119 3.11 -17.55 -14.75
N ALA A 120 2.30 -16.72 -14.06
CA ALA A 120 1.72 -15.52 -14.66
C ALA A 120 2.78 -14.50 -15.08
N ALA A 121 3.88 -14.36 -14.33
CA ALA A 121 5.01 -13.51 -14.72
C ALA A 121 5.63 -13.94 -16.05
N VAL A 122 5.86 -15.24 -16.23
CA VAL A 122 6.41 -15.80 -17.48
C VAL A 122 5.48 -15.47 -18.64
N ILE A 123 4.18 -15.67 -18.49
CA ILE A 123 3.19 -15.34 -19.53
C ILE A 123 3.18 -13.83 -19.80
N PHE A 124 3.20 -12.99 -18.76
CA PHE A 124 3.24 -11.54 -18.88
C PHE A 124 4.44 -11.05 -19.70
N PHE A 125 5.65 -11.51 -19.35
CA PHE A 125 6.88 -11.11 -20.06
C PHE A 125 6.95 -11.69 -21.47
N PHE A 126 6.48 -12.93 -21.66
CA PHE A 126 6.41 -13.53 -22.99
C PHE A 126 5.48 -12.74 -23.91
N ARG A 127 4.27 -12.38 -23.43
CA ARG A 127 3.34 -11.53 -24.18
C ARG A 127 3.89 -10.13 -24.42
N ALA A 128 4.61 -9.56 -23.46
CA ALA A 128 5.30 -8.28 -23.61
C ALA A 128 6.45 -8.30 -24.62
N GLY A 129 6.92 -9.50 -25.02
CA GLY A 129 8.06 -9.67 -25.92
C GLY A 129 9.42 -9.33 -25.29
N SER A 130 9.45 -8.84 -24.05
CA SER A 130 10.65 -8.46 -23.32
C SER A 130 10.39 -8.34 -21.82
N ILE A 131 11.46 -8.21 -21.04
CA ILE A 131 11.39 -7.82 -19.64
C ILE A 131 11.64 -6.30 -19.58
N PRO A 132 10.64 -5.46 -19.25
CA PRO A 132 10.75 -4.01 -19.36
C PRO A 132 11.98 -3.39 -18.71
N ILE A 133 12.39 -3.87 -17.53
CA ILE A 133 13.57 -3.33 -16.83
C ILE A 133 14.90 -3.56 -17.58
N LEU A 134 14.95 -4.52 -18.50
CA LEU A 134 16.13 -4.85 -19.31
C LEU A 134 16.13 -4.14 -20.67
N ALA A 135 15.05 -3.42 -21.03
CA ALA A 135 14.99 -2.69 -22.28
C ALA A 135 15.90 -1.45 -22.26
N ALA A 136 16.27 -0.97 -23.46
CA ALA A 136 17.03 0.28 -23.60
C ALA A 136 16.24 1.48 -23.02
N ASN A 137 15.03 1.70 -23.52
CA ASN A 137 14.06 2.62 -22.92
C ASN A 137 13.08 1.85 -22.02
N LYS A 138 13.40 1.80 -20.72
CA LYS A 138 12.69 0.97 -19.73
C LYS A 138 11.29 1.49 -19.42
N GLU A 139 11.07 2.80 -19.45
CA GLU A 139 9.75 3.38 -19.17
C GLU A 139 8.80 3.17 -20.35
N SER A 140 9.27 3.39 -21.58
CA SER A 140 8.50 3.08 -22.80
C SER A 140 8.16 1.59 -22.89
N ALA A 141 9.13 0.70 -22.66
CA ALA A 141 8.89 -0.75 -22.64
C ALA A 141 7.85 -1.17 -21.61
N ARG A 142 7.82 -0.51 -20.44
CA ARG A 142 6.79 -0.75 -19.42
C ARG A 142 5.41 -0.32 -19.90
N VAL A 143 5.29 0.86 -20.49
CA VAL A 143 4.00 1.36 -21.01
C VAL A 143 3.49 0.46 -22.14
N MET A 144 4.38 0.04 -23.05
CA MET A 144 4.04 -0.91 -24.12
C MET A 144 3.61 -2.27 -23.56
N ALA A 145 4.31 -2.81 -22.55
CA ALA A 145 3.90 -4.08 -21.94
C ALA A 145 2.49 -4.00 -21.32
N LEU A 146 2.13 -2.85 -20.74
CA LEU A 146 0.80 -2.63 -20.13
C LEU A 146 -0.29 -2.32 -21.16
N SER A 147 0.05 -1.82 -22.35
CA SER A 147 -0.92 -1.51 -23.41
C SER A 147 -1.38 -2.75 -24.18
N ILE A 148 -0.68 -3.89 -24.04
CA ILE A 148 -1.07 -5.16 -24.64
C ILE A 148 -2.39 -5.65 -24.04
N ALA A 149 -3.38 -5.88 -24.91
CA ALA A 149 -4.70 -6.36 -24.50
C ALA A 149 -4.62 -7.60 -23.62
N GLY A 150 -5.30 -7.54 -22.47
CA GLY A 150 -5.35 -8.61 -21.47
C GLY A 150 -4.08 -8.79 -20.63
N ASN A 151 -3.00 -8.04 -20.87
CA ASN A 151 -1.77 -8.22 -20.09
C ASN A 151 -1.91 -7.72 -18.64
N GLY A 152 -2.86 -6.81 -18.38
CA GLY A 152 -3.24 -6.39 -17.03
C GLY A 152 -3.68 -7.55 -16.13
N TYR A 153 -4.43 -8.54 -16.64
CA TYR A 153 -4.83 -9.71 -15.83
C TYR A 153 -3.63 -10.51 -15.36
N PHE A 154 -2.64 -10.71 -16.23
CA PHE A 154 -1.42 -11.43 -15.88
C PHE A 154 -0.57 -10.64 -14.88
N LEU A 155 -0.55 -9.31 -14.97
CA LEU A 155 0.08 -8.46 -13.97
C LEU A 155 -0.56 -8.65 -12.58
N TYR A 156 -1.90 -8.62 -12.50
CA TYR A 156 -2.60 -8.85 -11.23
C TYR A 156 -2.41 -10.28 -10.71
N LEU A 157 -2.47 -11.30 -11.57
CA LEU A 157 -2.13 -12.69 -11.21
C LEU A 157 -0.69 -12.81 -10.70
N MET A 158 0.25 -12.07 -11.30
CA MET A 158 1.63 -12.04 -10.84
C MET A 158 1.72 -11.52 -9.39
N THR A 159 0.94 -10.50 -9.02
CA THR A 159 0.91 -9.96 -7.64
C THR A 159 0.44 -10.97 -6.59
N ILE A 160 -0.27 -12.05 -6.97
CA ILE A 160 -0.66 -13.13 -6.04
C ILE A 160 0.58 -13.80 -5.42
N ALA A 161 1.73 -13.81 -6.10
CA ALA A 161 2.97 -14.29 -5.51
C ALA A 161 3.37 -13.51 -4.25
N MET A 162 3.06 -12.21 -4.19
CA MET A 162 3.31 -11.40 -3.00
C MET A 162 2.43 -11.82 -1.83
N TYR A 163 1.17 -12.16 -2.09
CA TYR A 163 0.27 -12.73 -1.08
C TYR A 163 0.75 -14.11 -0.62
N GLY A 164 1.31 -14.90 -1.54
CA GLY A 164 1.97 -16.16 -1.22
C GLY A 164 3.17 -15.98 -0.28
N ILE A 165 4.02 -14.97 -0.51
CA ILE A 165 5.12 -14.60 0.38
C ILE A 165 4.60 -14.13 1.75
N ALA A 166 3.55 -13.32 1.81
CA ALA A 166 2.95 -12.89 3.07
C ALA A 166 2.46 -14.10 3.90
N LEU A 167 1.77 -15.06 3.29
CA LEU A 167 1.34 -16.29 3.96
C LEU A 167 2.53 -17.15 4.44
N LEU A 168 3.56 -17.28 3.61
CA LEU A 168 4.76 -18.05 3.95
C LEU A 168 5.55 -17.37 5.08
N ALA A 169 5.65 -16.04 5.09
CA ALA A 169 6.29 -15.27 6.14
C ALA A 169 5.59 -15.48 7.49
N LEU A 170 4.26 -15.42 7.50
CA LEU A 170 3.46 -15.70 8.70
C LEU A 170 3.69 -17.13 9.22
N TYR A 171 3.72 -18.12 8.32
CA TYR A 171 4.03 -19.50 8.70
C TYR A 171 5.46 -19.63 9.27
N SER A 172 6.46 -19.13 8.55
CA SER A 172 7.87 -19.27 8.92
C SER A 172 8.21 -18.63 10.26
N TYR A 173 7.65 -17.44 10.56
CA TYR A 173 7.88 -16.80 11.86
C TYR A 173 7.10 -17.42 13.00
N LEU A 174 5.90 -17.97 12.75
CA LEU A 174 5.14 -18.68 13.79
C LEU A 174 5.86 -19.96 14.26
N TYR A 175 6.49 -20.69 13.33
CA TYR A 175 7.15 -21.97 13.62
C TYR A 175 8.68 -21.87 13.72
N ASN A 176 9.25 -20.68 13.51
CA ASN A 176 10.70 -20.47 13.37
C ASN A 176 11.33 -21.41 12.32
N GLU A 177 10.59 -21.71 11.25
CA GLU A 177 10.98 -22.66 10.21
C GLU A 177 11.43 -21.93 8.94
N ASN A 178 12.55 -22.37 8.36
CA ASN A 178 12.96 -22.03 6.99
C ASN A 178 13.09 -20.53 6.71
N ILE A 179 13.45 -19.71 7.70
CA ILE A 179 13.58 -18.24 7.55
C ILE A 179 14.55 -17.88 6.42
N LYS A 180 15.68 -18.60 6.28
CA LYS A 180 16.63 -18.40 5.17
C LYS A 180 15.96 -18.61 3.80
N SER A 181 15.20 -19.68 3.64
CA SER A 181 14.47 -19.97 2.40
C SER A 181 13.38 -18.93 2.12
N LEU A 182 12.69 -18.42 3.15
CA LEU A 182 11.77 -17.30 3.01
C LEU A 182 12.44 -16.07 2.40
N PHE A 183 13.62 -15.67 2.91
CA PHE A 183 14.35 -14.52 2.35
C PHE A 183 14.79 -14.74 0.90
N VAL A 184 15.29 -15.93 0.57
CA VAL A 184 15.66 -16.29 -0.81
C VAL A 184 14.45 -16.21 -1.74
N LEU A 185 13.31 -16.81 -1.36
CA LEU A 185 12.09 -16.78 -2.16
C LEU A 185 11.54 -15.36 -2.29
N THR A 186 11.58 -14.58 -1.22
CA THR A 186 11.18 -13.17 -1.23
C THR A 186 12.02 -12.39 -2.22
N PHE A 187 13.34 -12.60 -2.23
CA PHE A 187 14.24 -11.95 -3.18
C PHE A 187 13.97 -12.35 -4.63
N ILE A 188 13.77 -13.64 -4.91
CA ILE A 188 13.43 -14.14 -6.26
C ILE A 188 12.12 -13.51 -6.74
N VAL A 189 11.06 -13.56 -5.94
CA VAL A 189 9.77 -12.95 -6.30
C VAL A 189 9.96 -11.44 -6.49
N ALA A 190 10.70 -10.77 -5.62
CA ALA A 190 10.95 -9.35 -5.74
C ALA A 190 11.69 -8.98 -7.03
N LEU A 191 12.70 -9.76 -7.44
CA LEU A 191 13.41 -9.56 -8.70
C LEU A 191 12.48 -9.72 -9.91
N VAL A 192 11.71 -10.80 -9.96
CA VAL A 192 10.74 -11.06 -11.05
C VAL A 192 9.73 -9.92 -11.14
N MET A 193 9.14 -9.52 -10.01
CA MET A 193 8.17 -8.43 -9.97
C MET A 193 8.78 -7.09 -10.39
N THR A 194 10.02 -6.83 -9.98
CA THR A 194 10.77 -5.62 -10.37
C THR A 194 11.08 -5.60 -11.86
N GLY A 195 11.08 -6.75 -12.54
CA GLY A 195 11.14 -6.90 -14.00
C GLY A 195 10.12 -6.06 -14.76
N THR A 196 8.97 -5.77 -14.14
CA THR A 196 7.93 -4.85 -14.68
C THR A 196 8.33 -3.37 -14.69
N GLY A 197 9.49 -3.01 -14.13
CA GLY A 197 9.87 -1.61 -13.93
C GLY A 197 9.28 -0.97 -12.67
N SER A 198 8.69 -1.74 -11.76
CA SER A 198 8.08 -1.24 -10.53
C SER A 198 8.87 -1.62 -9.27
N ARG A 199 9.47 -0.62 -8.62
CA ARG A 199 10.13 -0.74 -7.29
C ARG A 199 9.18 -1.09 -6.15
N ARG A 200 7.88 -0.83 -6.32
CA ARG A 200 6.87 -0.94 -5.26
C ARG A 200 6.78 -2.37 -4.73
N TYR A 201 6.89 -3.37 -5.61
CA TYR A 201 6.74 -4.77 -5.24
C TYR A 201 7.83 -5.24 -4.28
N PHE A 202 9.09 -4.84 -4.53
CA PHE A 202 10.22 -5.16 -3.65
C PHE A 202 9.97 -4.64 -2.23
N LEU A 203 9.59 -3.36 -2.09
CA LEU A 203 9.38 -2.74 -0.79
C LEU A 203 8.24 -3.40 -0.01
N TRP A 204 7.12 -3.68 -0.65
CA TRP A 204 5.99 -4.31 0.02
C TRP A 204 6.27 -5.76 0.42
N LEU A 205 7.03 -6.51 -0.38
CA LEU A 205 7.52 -7.83 0.02
C LEU A 205 8.38 -7.76 1.29
N CYS A 206 9.29 -6.78 1.40
CA CYS A 206 10.04 -6.55 2.64
C CYS A 206 9.13 -6.19 3.81
N ILE A 207 8.14 -5.31 3.59
CA ILE A 207 7.16 -4.92 4.61
C ILE A 207 6.35 -6.14 5.08
N TYR A 208 5.95 -7.05 4.20
CA TYR A 208 5.23 -8.28 4.56
C TYR A 208 6.03 -9.17 5.51
N VAL A 209 7.33 -9.38 5.19
CA VAL A 209 8.24 -10.14 6.06
C VAL A 209 8.43 -9.44 7.40
N PHE A 210 8.57 -8.10 7.41
CA PHE A 210 8.72 -7.32 8.64
C PHE A 210 7.46 -7.30 9.50
N MET A 211 6.27 -7.18 8.90
CA MET A 211 4.99 -7.25 9.62
C MET A 211 4.78 -8.64 10.23
N ALA A 212 5.06 -9.71 9.47
CA ALA A 212 4.99 -11.08 9.99
C ALA A 212 5.92 -11.26 11.19
N ARG A 213 7.17 -10.80 11.10
CA ARG A 213 8.12 -10.83 12.23
C ARG A 213 7.59 -10.01 13.42
N HIS A 214 7.13 -8.79 13.16
CA HIS A 214 6.67 -7.84 14.19
C HIS A 214 5.52 -8.42 15.01
N PHE A 215 4.53 -9.03 14.35
CA PHE A 215 3.36 -9.57 15.02
C PHE A 215 3.54 -10.97 15.59
N LEU A 216 4.43 -11.81 15.03
CA LEU A 216 4.51 -13.23 15.43
C LEU A 216 5.75 -13.63 16.20
N TYR A 217 6.88 -12.95 15.99
CA TYR A 217 8.15 -13.36 16.58
C TYR A 217 8.66 -12.35 17.60
N ALA A 218 8.90 -11.12 17.17
CA ALA A 218 9.37 -10.05 18.03
C ALA A 218 9.03 -8.70 17.41
N SER A 219 8.58 -7.75 18.23
CA SER A 219 8.36 -6.38 17.77
C SER A 219 9.66 -5.80 17.21
N ILE A 220 9.52 -5.00 16.15
CA ILE A 220 10.64 -4.24 15.60
C ILE A 220 10.60 -2.86 16.25
N PRO A 221 11.69 -2.45 16.95
CA PRO A 221 11.76 -1.11 17.52
C PRO A 221 11.57 -0.04 16.44
N ILE A 222 10.81 1.01 16.75
CA ILE A 222 10.51 2.10 15.83
C ILE A 222 11.77 2.73 15.21
N LYS A 223 12.87 2.84 15.98
CA LYS A 223 14.17 3.33 15.49
C LYS A 223 14.71 2.49 14.33
N LYS A 224 14.55 1.17 14.37
CA LYS A 224 14.97 0.27 13.28
C LYS A 224 14.06 0.42 12.07
N MET A 225 12.74 0.60 12.28
CA MET A 225 11.79 0.87 11.19
C MET A 225 12.12 2.18 10.47
N PHE A 226 12.51 3.23 11.21
CA PHE A 226 13.01 4.46 10.61
C PHE A 226 14.27 4.23 9.76
N GLY A 227 15.25 3.48 10.26
CA GLY A 227 16.44 3.10 9.49
C GLY A 227 16.10 2.37 8.19
N PHE A 228 15.21 1.37 8.25
CA PHE A 228 14.73 0.66 7.06
C PHE A 228 13.96 1.58 6.09
N SER A 229 13.23 2.57 6.61
CA SER A 229 12.50 3.54 5.78
C SER A 229 13.47 4.45 5.01
N ILE A 230 14.58 4.88 5.63
CA ILE A 230 15.64 5.65 4.96
C ILE A 230 16.31 4.81 3.86
N ILE A 231 16.66 3.56 4.16
CA ILE A 231 17.26 2.64 3.17
C ILE A 231 16.28 2.39 2.01
N GLY A 232 15.00 2.16 2.31
CA GLY A 232 13.95 1.99 1.31
C GLY A 232 13.79 3.22 0.43
N LEU A 233 13.83 4.42 1.02
CA LEU A 233 13.77 5.68 0.27
C LEU A 233 15.00 5.86 -0.64
N LEU A 234 16.20 5.52 -0.16
CA LEU A 234 17.41 5.52 -1.00
C LEU A 234 17.26 4.55 -2.18
N PHE A 235 16.82 3.31 -1.91
CA PHE A 235 16.55 2.31 -2.95
C PHE A 235 15.56 2.82 -4.00
N ILE A 236 14.47 3.47 -3.59
CA ILE A 236 13.47 4.04 -4.51
C ILE A 236 14.11 5.03 -5.49
N ASN A 237 14.95 5.92 -4.99
CA ASN A 237 15.57 6.97 -5.79
C ASN A 237 16.65 6.39 -6.72
N VAL A 238 17.53 5.53 -6.22
CA VAL A 238 18.53 4.84 -7.04
C VAL A 238 17.87 3.99 -8.13
N PHE A 239 16.80 3.26 -7.78
CA PHE A 239 16.04 2.49 -8.75
C PHE A 239 15.41 3.38 -9.82
N GLU A 240 14.92 4.56 -9.45
CA GLU A 240 14.35 5.51 -10.42
C GLU A 240 15.40 6.02 -11.40
N MET A 241 16.58 6.38 -10.91
CA MET A 241 17.69 6.82 -11.76
C MET A 241 18.10 5.73 -12.76
N PHE A 242 18.17 4.49 -12.29
CA PHE A 242 18.45 3.35 -13.17
C PHE A 242 17.33 3.09 -14.19
N ARG A 243 16.08 3.27 -13.77
CA ARG A 243 14.90 3.05 -14.61
C ARG A 243 14.73 4.12 -15.68
N ASN A 244 15.01 5.37 -15.36
CA ASN A 244 14.78 6.49 -16.26
C ASN A 244 16.02 7.42 -16.30
N PRO A 245 17.14 6.98 -16.90
CA PRO A 245 18.39 7.74 -16.85
C PRO A 245 18.38 9.02 -17.68
N GLU A 246 17.45 9.16 -18.63
CA GLU A 246 17.39 10.29 -19.57
C GLU A 246 16.47 11.43 -19.08
N SER A 247 15.77 11.24 -17.97
CA SER A 247 14.85 12.25 -17.43
C SER A 247 15.57 13.35 -16.64
N MET A 248 15.12 14.59 -16.82
CA MET A 248 15.61 15.74 -16.04
C MET A 248 15.39 15.59 -14.53
N THR A 249 14.44 14.73 -14.12
CA THR A 249 14.12 14.50 -12.69
C THR A 249 15.00 13.43 -12.04
N THR A 250 15.91 12.82 -12.81
CA THR A 250 16.74 11.67 -12.40
C THR A 250 18.22 11.84 -12.73
N VAL A 251 18.63 13.04 -13.15
CA VAL A 251 20.03 13.38 -13.50
C VAL A 251 21.02 13.09 -12.38
N ASP A 252 20.61 13.32 -11.13
CA ASP A 252 21.41 13.06 -9.95
C ASP A 252 20.53 12.66 -8.75
N LEU A 253 21.16 12.10 -7.71
CA LEU A 253 20.45 11.61 -6.53
C LEU A 253 19.72 12.71 -5.76
N LYS A 254 20.30 13.91 -5.65
CA LYS A 254 19.70 15.05 -4.94
C LYS A 254 18.43 15.49 -5.68
N THR A 255 18.51 15.67 -7.00
CA THR A 255 17.35 16.04 -7.83
C THR A 255 16.25 15.00 -7.74
N THR A 256 16.60 13.71 -7.84
CA THR A 256 15.64 12.59 -7.70
C THR A 256 14.94 12.60 -6.35
N PHE A 257 15.70 12.84 -5.28
CA PHE A 257 15.19 12.86 -3.91
C PHE A 257 14.23 14.02 -3.67
N ILE A 258 14.58 15.23 -4.13
CA ILE A 258 13.71 16.41 -4.03
C ILE A 258 12.43 16.20 -4.86
N TYR A 259 12.58 15.74 -6.10
CA TYR A 259 11.44 15.49 -6.99
C TYR A 259 10.46 14.48 -6.39
N ARG A 260 10.95 13.48 -5.63
CA ARG A 260 10.10 12.50 -4.95
C ARG A 260 9.10 13.12 -3.97
N PHE A 261 9.46 14.23 -3.34
CA PHE A 261 8.58 14.94 -2.43
C PHE A 261 7.66 15.93 -3.16
N VAL A 262 8.10 16.46 -4.31
CA VAL A 262 7.33 17.41 -5.10
C VAL A 262 6.23 16.73 -5.93
N VAL A 263 6.48 15.52 -6.44
CA VAL A 263 5.61 14.89 -7.45
C VAL A 263 4.14 14.73 -7.00
N TYR A 264 3.89 14.31 -5.76
CA TYR A 264 2.52 14.08 -5.30
C TYR A 264 1.76 15.39 -5.09
N ILE A 265 2.40 16.41 -4.53
CA ILE A 265 1.75 17.69 -4.30
C ILE A 265 1.55 18.46 -5.62
N SER A 266 2.49 18.36 -6.56
CA SER A 266 2.33 18.94 -7.91
C SER A 266 1.21 18.25 -8.68
N ASN A 267 1.12 16.92 -8.63
CA ASN A 267 0.02 16.19 -9.27
C ASN A 267 -1.34 16.56 -8.67
N LEU A 268 -1.41 16.67 -7.34
CA LEU A 268 -2.62 17.10 -6.68
C LEU A 268 -3.02 18.53 -7.08
N GLU A 269 -2.07 19.45 -7.15
CA GLU A 269 -2.34 20.83 -7.61
C GLU A 269 -2.96 20.83 -9.01
N LYS A 270 -2.34 20.12 -9.97
CA LYS A 270 -2.84 20.01 -11.34
C LYS A 270 -4.26 19.45 -11.41
N VAL A 271 -4.54 18.38 -10.66
CA VAL A 271 -5.87 17.78 -10.63
C VAL A 271 -6.89 18.74 -10.02
N ILE A 272 -6.61 19.32 -8.85
CA ILE A 272 -7.53 20.24 -8.20
C ILE A 272 -7.79 21.48 -9.07
N SER A 273 -6.75 22.07 -9.65
CA SER A 273 -6.85 23.23 -10.53
C SER A 273 -7.71 22.97 -11.77
N ALA A 274 -7.66 21.75 -12.33
CA ALA A 274 -8.53 21.36 -13.45
C ALA A 274 -10.01 21.26 -13.02
N PHE A 275 -10.29 20.71 -11.84
CA PHE A 275 -11.67 20.49 -11.39
C PHE A 275 -12.32 21.72 -10.76
N ILE A 276 -11.54 22.66 -10.21
CA ILE A 276 -12.05 23.97 -9.82
C ILE A 276 -12.62 24.70 -11.05
N LYS A 277 -11.97 24.58 -12.22
CA LYS A 277 -12.42 25.22 -13.46
C LYS A 277 -13.61 24.53 -14.11
N LYS A 278 -13.81 23.23 -13.82
CA LYS A 278 -14.81 22.38 -14.48
C LYS A 278 -16.24 22.59 -13.92
N ASP A 279 -16.38 23.16 -12.72
CA ASP A 279 -17.66 23.40 -12.02
C ASP A 279 -18.61 22.19 -11.89
N SER A 280 -18.12 20.97 -12.16
CA SER A 280 -18.88 19.72 -12.08
C SER A 280 -18.03 18.62 -11.47
N PHE A 281 -18.67 17.80 -10.63
CA PHE A 281 -18.06 16.66 -9.96
C PHE A 281 -18.47 15.34 -10.62
N GLU A 282 -17.71 14.28 -10.35
CA GLU A 282 -17.97 12.95 -10.93
C GLU A 282 -18.91 12.08 -10.08
N TYR A 283 -19.28 12.53 -8.87
CA TYR A 283 -20.26 11.89 -7.98
C TYR A 283 -20.05 10.38 -7.72
N GLY A 284 -18.80 9.92 -7.72
CA GLY A 284 -18.43 8.52 -7.48
C GLY A 284 -18.21 7.69 -8.74
N GLY A 285 -18.47 8.24 -9.93
CA GLY A 285 -18.26 7.55 -11.21
C GLY A 285 -16.83 7.03 -11.39
N THR A 286 -15.84 7.76 -10.87
CA THR A 286 -14.42 7.37 -11.01
C THR A 286 -14.05 6.14 -10.18
N PHE A 287 -14.82 5.78 -9.14
CA PHE A 287 -14.58 4.56 -8.35
C PHE A 287 -14.73 3.27 -9.17
N PHE A 288 -15.42 3.35 -10.31
CA PHE A 288 -15.68 2.21 -11.19
C PHE A 288 -14.81 2.20 -12.45
N MET A 289 -14.11 3.29 -12.78
CA MET A 289 -13.30 3.38 -14.00
C MET A 289 -12.27 2.26 -14.08
N ASP A 290 -11.48 2.07 -13.02
CA ASP A 290 -10.47 1.02 -13.00
C ASP A 290 -11.10 -0.39 -12.95
N LEU A 291 -12.29 -0.55 -12.38
CA LEU A 291 -13.00 -1.84 -12.41
C LEU A 291 -13.41 -2.22 -13.84
N VAL A 292 -13.81 -1.25 -14.64
CA VAL A 292 -14.16 -1.44 -16.06
C VAL A 292 -12.95 -1.87 -16.89
N THR A 293 -11.72 -1.54 -16.48
CA THR A 293 -10.49 -2.03 -17.14
C THR A 293 -10.31 -3.55 -17.05
N ALA A 294 -11.07 -4.22 -16.16
CA ALA A 294 -11.15 -5.67 -16.14
C ALA A 294 -12.06 -6.26 -17.22
N LEU A 295 -12.71 -5.45 -18.07
CA LEU A 295 -13.46 -5.92 -19.24
C LEU A 295 -12.55 -6.01 -20.48
N PRO A 296 -12.89 -6.88 -21.45
CA PRO A 296 -12.17 -6.96 -22.71
C PRO A 296 -12.11 -5.61 -23.46
N GLY A 297 -10.99 -5.35 -24.13
CA GLY A 297 -10.76 -4.13 -24.91
C GLY A 297 -9.90 -3.08 -24.19
N LYS A 298 -9.58 -1.98 -24.89
CA LYS A 298 -8.87 -0.83 -24.31
C LYS A 298 -9.89 0.06 -23.61
N GLN A 299 -9.85 0.07 -22.28
CA GLN A 299 -10.63 0.96 -21.43
C GLN A 299 -9.70 2.03 -20.86
N VAL A 300 -10.23 3.23 -20.62
CA VAL A 300 -9.46 4.31 -20.00
C VAL A 300 -9.51 4.12 -18.48
N ASP A 301 -8.36 3.93 -17.85
CA ASP A 301 -8.26 3.92 -16.39
C ASP A 301 -8.31 5.35 -15.82
N TYR A 302 -8.62 5.45 -14.54
CA TYR A 302 -8.82 6.71 -13.86
C TYR A 302 -7.60 7.66 -13.96
N GLN A 303 -6.38 7.14 -13.85
CA GLN A 303 -5.18 7.98 -13.87
C GLN A 303 -4.83 8.46 -15.28
N SER A 304 -5.09 7.62 -16.30
CA SER A 304 -5.02 8.04 -17.71
C SER A 304 -6.08 9.09 -18.03
N TRP A 305 -7.31 8.90 -17.57
CA TRP A 305 -8.39 9.88 -17.73
C TRP A 305 -8.05 11.23 -17.09
N LEU A 306 -7.49 11.23 -15.87
CA LEU A 306 -7.03 12.45 -15.23
C LEU A 306 -5.94 13.16 -16.04
N LYS A 307 -5.05 12.41 -16.70
CA LYS A 307 -4.02 12.97 -17.57
C LYS A 307 -4.62 13.70 -18.79
N GLU A 308 -5.67 13.12 -19.38
CA GLU A 308 -6.43 13.75 -20.47
C GLU A 308 -7.15 15.03 -20.00
N VAL A 309 -7.85 14.97 -18.86
CA VAL A 309 -8.57 16.12 -18.28
C VAL A 309 -7.63 17.27 -17.91
N THR A 310 -6.43 16.94 -17.43
CA THR A 310 -5.42 17.95 -17.06
C THR A 310 -4.56 18.42 -18.24
N GLN A 311 -4.74 17.84 -19.44
CA GLN A 311 -4.00 18.17 -20.67
C GLN A 311 -2.47 18.08 -20.49
N LEU A 312 -2.00 17.08 -19.73
CA LEU A 312 -0.58 16.92 -19.42
C LEU A 312 0.09 15.91 -20.34
N GLU A 313 1.11 16.37 -21.05
CA GLU A 313 1.96 15.54 -21.91
C GLU A 313 3.25 15.17 -21.17
N PHE A 314 3.40 13.90 -20.80
CA PHE A 314 4.66 13.34 -20.27
C PHE A 314 4.73 11.83 -20.48
N GLU A 315 5.94 11.28 -20.48
CA GLU A 315 6.17 9.84 -20.52
C GLU A 315 5.74 9.20 -19.19
N GLY A 316 4.59 8.55 -19.19
CA GLY A 316 4.00 7.95 -17.99
C GLY A 316 2.55 7.54 -18.19
N PHE A 317 2.12 6.56 -17.39
CA PHE A 317 0.80 5.92 -17.53
C PHE A 317 -0.34 6.86 -17.09
N GLY A 318 -0.20 7.58 -15.98
CA GLY A 318 -1.24 8.48 -15.51
C GLY A 318 -0.82 9.34 -14.32
N ILE A 319 -1.74 10.15 -13.82
CA ILE A 319 -1.50 11.09 -12.72
C ILE A 319 -2.20 10.58 -11.45
N PRO A 320 -1.46 10.22 -10.39
CA PRO A 320 -2.07 9.86 -9.12
C PRO A 320 -2.57 11.12 -8.38
N PRO A 321 -3.88 11.27 -8.11
CA PRO A 321 -4.45 12.47 -7.49
C PRO A 321 -4.33 12.50 -5.96
N THR A 322 -3.74 11.48 -5.32
CA THR A 322 -3.85 11.21 -3.86
C THR A 322 -5.28 10.97 -3.40
N ILE A 323 -5.46 10.56 -2.14
CA ILE A 323 -6.80 10.37 -1.55
C ILE A 323 -7.60 11.70 -1.52
N MET A 324 -6.93 12.83 -1.30
CA MET A 324 -7.59 14.14 -1.23
C MET A 324 -8.11 14.57 -2.60
N GLY A 325 -7.29 14.44 -3.65
CA GLY A 325 -7.70 14.80 -5.00
C GLY A 325 -8.82 13.92 -5.50
N ASP A 326 -8.76 12.62 -5.21
CA ASP A 326 -9.80 11.68 -5.63
C ASP A 326 -11.17 11.98 -5.01
N PHE A 327 -11.21 12.26 -3.70
CA PHE A 327 -12.46 12.66 -3.07
C PHE A 327 -12.95 14.04 -3.51
N TYR A 328 -12.05 14.97 -3.83
CA TYR A 328 -12.43 16.28 -4.36
C TYR A 328 -13.04 16.18 -5.76
N VAL A 329 -12.43 15.39 -6.66
CA VAL A 329 -12.96 15.12 -8.02
C VAL A 329 -14.40 14.61 -7.96
N ASN A 330 -14.71 13.75 -6.98
CA ASN A 330 -16.03 13.14 -6.86
C ASN A 330 -17.06 13.99 -6.11
N PHE A 331 -16.67 14.69 -5.04
CA PHE A 331 -17.64 15.34 -4.14
C PHE A 331 -17.15 16.67 -3.55
N GLY A 332 -16.11 17.28 -4.12
CA GLY A 332 -15.54 18.54 -3.66
C GLY A 332 -15.08 18.50 -2.19
N TYR A 333 -15.32 19.59 -1.46
CA TYR A 333 -14.98 19.70 -0.04
C TYR A 333 -15.71 18.68 0.85
N ALA A 334 -16.96 18.33 0.52
CA ALA A 334 -17.72 17.31 1.25
C ALA A 334 -17.05 15.94 1.13
N GLY A 335 -16.52 15.62 -0.07
CA GLY A 335 -15.70 14.43 -0.30
C GLY A 335 -14.45 14.39 0.56
N ILE A 336 -13.70 15.50 0.61
CA ILE A 336 -12.49 15.56 1.44
C ILE A 336 -12.85 15.32 2.90
N VAL A 337 -13.86 16.02 3.44
CA VAL A 337 -14.26 15.90 4.85
C VAL A 337 -14.77 14.49 5.16
N GLY A 338 -15.80 14.04 4.45
CA GLY A 338 -16.45 12.75 4.71
C GLY A 338 -15.58 11.56 4.33
N GLY A 339 -14.99 11.59 3.14
CA GLY A 339 -14.17 10.50 2.60
C GLY A 339 -12.90 10.25 3.40
N CYS A 340 -12.14 11.31 3.74
CA CYS A 340 -10.94 11.17 4.56
C CYS A 340 -11.26 10.71 5.98
N PHE A 341 -12.35 11.21 6.58
CA PHE A 341 -12.82 10.73 7.88
C PHE A 341 -13.15 9.24 7.86
N LEU A 342 -13.94 8.80 6.86
CA LEU A 342 -14.33 7.40 6.71
C LEU A 342 -13.10 6.51 6.47
N PHE A 343 -12.14 6.95 5.65
CA PHE A 343 -10.89 6.24 5.42
C PHE A 343 -10.14 5.99 6.74
N GLY A 344 -9.89 7.05 7.52
CA GLY A 344 -9.23 6.92 8.82
C GLY A 344 -9.99 5.99 9.76
N PHE A 345 -11.31 6.20 9.86
CA PHE A 345 -12.18 5.39 10.71
C PHE A 345 -12.14 3.90 10.33
N ILE A 346 -12.30 3.56 9.05
CA ILE A 346 -12.35 2.17 8.55
C ILE A 346 -11.02 1.47 8.79
N ILE A 347 -9.90 2.08 8.43
CA ILE A 347 -8.58 1.43 8.58
C ILE A 347 -8.28 1.17 10.06
N ARG A 348 -8.60 2.12 10.97
CA ARG A 348 -8.42 1.89 12.41
C ARG A 348 -9.36 0.81 12.94
N LYS A 349 -10.60 0.74 12.45
CA LYS A 349 -11.53 -0.35 12.79
C LYS A 349 -11.01 -1.71 12.32
N LEU A 350 -10.42 -1.79 11.13
CA LEU A 350 -9.78 -3.01 10.63
C LEU A 350 -8.62 -3.44 11.53
N TYR A 351 -7.74 -2.52 11.93
CA TYR A 351 -6.67 -2.81 12.89
C TYR A 351 -7.23 -3.35 14.20
N ASN A 352 -8.20 -2.65 14.81
CA ASN A 352 -8.78 -3.08 16.07
C ASN A 352 -9.47 -4.46 15.94
N HIS A 353 -10.16 -4.71 14.82
CA HIS A 353 -10.85 -5.97 14.61
C HIS A 353 -9.89 -7.14 14.35
N LEU A 354 -8.92 -6.96 13.45
CA LEU A 354 -8.07 -8.03 12.89
C LEU A 354 -6.76 -8.26 13.67
N ILE A 355 -6.27 -7.25 14.39
CA ILE A 355 -5.01 -7.34 15.14
C ILE A 355 -5.29 -7.38 16.64
N VAL A 356 -6.12 -6.45 17.12
CA VAL A 356 -6.34 -6.28 18.57
C VAL A 356 -7.29 -7.35 19.12
N ASN A 357 -8.46 -7.55 18.49
CA ASN A 357 -9.49 -8.45 19.00
C ASN A 357 -9.37 -9.89 18.50
N LYS A 358 -9.22 -10.07 17.19
CA LYS A 358 -9.14 -11.39 16.55
C LYS A 358 -7.69 -11.73 16.28
N LYS A 359 -7.34 -12.99 16.52
CA LYS A 359 -5.94 -13.42 16.64
C LYS A 359 -5.68 -14.68 15.80
N SER A 360 -6.10 -14.68 14.54
CA SER A 360 -5.71 -15.71 13.58
C SER A 360 -4.62 -15.20 12.63
N LEU A 361 -3.82 -16.13 12.08
CA LEU A 361 -2.85 -15.79 11.03
C LEU A 361 -3.52 -15.15 9.81
N PHE A 362 -4.77 -15.53 9.53
CA PHE A 362 -5.52 -14.98 8.41
C PHE A 362 -5.90 -13.52 8.67
N ASP A 363 -6.22 -13.15 9.91
CA ASP A 363 -6.53 -11.76 10.26
C ASP A 363 -5.29 -10.87 10.12
N ILE A 364 -4.12 -11.35 10.55
CA ILE A 364 -2.83 -10.64 10.36
C ILE A 364 -2.52 -10.49 8.86
N PHE A 365 -2.74 -11.55 8.08
CA PHE A 365 -2.61 -11.50 6.62
C PHE A 365 -3.53 -10.43 6.02
N LEU A 366 -4.82 -10.46 6.33
CA LEU A 366 -5.80 -9.50 5.82
C LEU A 366 -5.44 -8.07 6.20
N TYR A 367 -5.02 -7.85 7.45
CA TYR A 367 -4.58 -6.53 7.90
C TYR A 367 -3.33 -6.05 7.14
N THR A 368 -2.38 -6.94 6.88
CA THR A 368 -1.16 -6.64 6.12
C THR A 368 -1.49 -6.14 4.72
N ILE A 369 -2.40 -6.82 4.02
CA ILE A 369 -2.83 -6.40 2.67
C ILE A 369 -3.70 -5.13 2.75
N ALA A 370 -4.57 -5.00 3.75
CA ALA A 370 -5.37 -3.79 3.94
C ALA A 370 -4.49 -2.55 4.19
N LEU A 371 -3.38 -2.70 4.93
CA LEU A 371 -2.43 -1.62 5.16
C LEU A 371 -1.66 -1.25 3.88
N GLU A 372 -1.32 -2.23 3.04
CA GLU A 372 -0.79 -2.00 1.69
C GLU A 372 -1.75 -1.15 0.86
N ILE A 373 -3.00 -1.60 0.74
CA ILE A 373 -4.04 -0.91 -0.03
C ILE A 373 -4.25 0.50 0.54
N GLY A 374 -4.36 0.66 1.86
CA GLY A 374 -4.52 1.95 2.51
C GLY A 374 -3.37 2.93 2.21
N SER A 375 -2.13 2.43 2.18
CA SER A 375 -0.97 3.25 1.79
C SER A 375 -1.02 3.68 0.32
N LYS A 376 -1.46 2.79 -0.57
CA LYS A 376 -1.64 3.13 -1.98
C LYS A 376 -2.79 4.14 -2.16
N ILE A 377 -3.88 4.02 -1.40
CA ILE A 377 -5.00 4.97 -1.46
C ILE A 377 -4.52 6.37 -1.11
N ILE A 378 -3.69 6.54 -0.09
CA ILE A 378 -3.13 7.85 0.29
C ILE A 378 -2.44 8.53 -0.89
N THR A 379 -1.63 7.79 -1.64
CA THR A 379 -0.81 8.36 -2.74
C THR A 379 -1.52 8.40 -4.08
N SER A 380 -2.51 7.54 -4.33
CA SER A 380 -3.10 7.36 -5.66
C SER A 380 -4.62 7.49 -5.74
N GLY A 381 -5.33 7.67 -4.62
CA GLY A 381 -6.78 7.71 -4.59
C GLY A 381 -7.41 6.34 -4.34
N LEU A 382 -8.68 6.34 -3.93
CA LEU A 382 -9.51 5.17 -3.77
C LEU A 382 -9.88 4.56 -5.14
N SER A 383 -10.22 5.40 -6.11
CA SER A 383 -10.56 5.02 -7.48
C SER A 383 -9.49 4.14 -8.12
N ALA A 384 -8.22 4.58 -8.03
CA ALA A 384 -7.07 3.83 -8.56
C ALA A 384 -6.76 2.52 -7.82
N GLN A 385 -7.37 2.32 -6.64
CA GLN A 385 -7.18 1.14 -5.80
C GLN A 385 -8.43 0.26 -5.71
N SER A 386 -9.51 0.62 -6.41
CA SER A 386 -10.75 -0.16 -6.49
C SER A 386 -10.49 -1.59 -6.98
N VAL A 387 -9.66 -1.74 -8.02
CA VAL A 387 -9.26 -3.07 -8.53
C VAL A 387 -8.44 -3.83 -7.49
N SER A 388 -7.53 -3.19 -6.77
CA SER A 388 -6.77 -3.83 -5.69
C SER A 388 -7.68 -4.38 -4.58
N ILE A 389 -8.78 -3.68 -4.27
CA ILE A 389 -9.78 -4.12 -3.28
C ILE A 389 -10.55 -5.33 -3.81
N VAL A 390 -11.06 -5.27 -5.04
CA VAL A 390 -11.75 -6.39 -5.68
C VAL A 390 -10.83 -7.60 -5.80
N TRP A 391 -9.56 -7.38 -6.15
CA TRP A 391 -8.57 -8.43 -6.28
C TRP A 391 -8.27 -9.13 -4.95
N LEU A 392 -8.21 -8.39 -3.84
CA LEU A 392 -8.12 -8.98 -2.51
C LEU A 392 -9.35 -9.84 -2.21
N LEU A 393 -10.57 -9.40 -2.56
CA LEU A 393 -11.78 -10.20 -2.35
C LEU A 393 -11.75 -11.50 -3.19
N VAL A 394 -11.35 -11.41 -4.46
CA VAL A 394 -11.16 -12.56 -5.34
C VAL A 394 -10.14 -13.53 -4.73
N PHE A 395 -8.99 -13.02 -4.27
CA PHE A 395 -7.98 -13.84 -3.60
C PHE A 395 -8.54 -14.54 -2.35
N VAL A 396 -9.29 -13.84 -1.51
CA VAL A 396 -9.91 -14.42 -0.30
C VAL A 396 -10.88 -15.54 -0.66
N ILE A 397 -11.69 -15.36 -1.71
CA ILE A 397 -12.61 -16.39 -2.22
C ILE A 397 -11.83 -17.61 -2.71
N ILE A 398 -10.81 -17.41 -3.56
CA ILE A 398 -9.95 -18.48 -4.08
C ILE A 398 -9.25 -19.21 -2.93
N TYR A 399 -8.69 -18.48 -1.96
CA TYR A 399 -8.03 -19.07 -0.80
C TYR A 399 -8.99 -19.94 0.02
N LYS A 400 -10.22 -19.47 0.28
CA LYS A 400 -11.23 -20.27 1.00
C LYS A 400 -11.63 -21.51 0.19
N PHE A 401 -11.84 -21.36 -1.11
CA PHE A 401 -12.19 -22.46 -2.00
C PHE A 401 -11.10 -23.53 -2.06
N VAL A 402 -9.85 -23.14 -2.36
CA VAL A 402 -8.68 -24.03 -2.38
C VAL A 402 -8.51 -24.74 -1.04
N ASN A 403 -8.69 -24.02 0.07
CA ASN A 403 -8.61 -24.63 1.40
C ASN A 403 -9.75 -25.60 1.72
N SER A 404 -10.94 -25.38 1.16
CA SER A 404 -12.07 -26.29 1.33
C SER A 404 -11.82 -27.60 0.58
N ILE A 405 -11.34 -27.53 -0.66
CA ILE A 405 -11.10 -28.72 -1.51
C ILE A 405 -9.89 -29.52 -1.00
N LEU A 406 -8.74 -28.86 -0.83
CA LEU A 406 -7.51 -29.57 -0.50
C LEU A 406 -7.53 -30.21 0.90
N TYR A 407 -8.40 -29.73 1.79
CA TYR A 407 -8.32 -30.06 3.21
C TYR A 407 -9.64 -30.50 3.86
N ALA A 408 -10.68 -30.81 3.09
CA ALA A 408 -11.95 -31.34 3.60
C ALA A 408 -11.84 -32.70 4.32
N LYS A 409 -10.73 -33.45 4.16
CA LYS A 409 -10.65 -34.87 4.56
C LYS A 409 -9.63 -35.24 5.66
N ARG A 410 -9.06 -34.29 6.41
CA ARG A 410 -8.12 -34.67 7.49
C ARG A 410 -8.82 -34.70 8.86
N PRO A 411 -8.94 -35.87 9.52
CA PRO A 411 -9.55 -35.97 10.84
C PRO A 411 -8.77 -35.11 11.84
N VAL A 412 -9.53 -34.37 12.66
CA VAL A 412 -8.98 -33.59 13.77
C VAL A 412 -8.53 -34.57 14.83
N ASN A 413 -7.28 -35.06 14.76
CA ASN A 413 -6.70 -35.78 15.90
C ASN A 413 -6.62 -34.78 17.07
N LEU A 414 -7.54 -34.88 18.02
CA LEU A 414 -7.51 -34.13 19.27
C LEU A 414 -6.24 -34.52 20.02
N ILE A 415 -5.31 -33.58 20.15
CA ILE A 415 -4.15 -33.77 21.01
C ILE A 415 -4.67 -33.64 22.45
N LYS A 416 -4.76 -34.77 23.17
CA LYS A 416 -5.00 -34.78 24.61
C LYS A 416 -3.83 -34.08 25.29
N ILE A 417 -4.03 -32.86 25.75
CA ILE A 417 -3.08 -32.18 26.65
C ILE A 417 -3.26 -32.82 28.02
N ARG A 418 -2.27 -33.59 28.47
CA ARG A 418 -2.20 -34.10 29.84
C ARG A 418 -1.76 -32.94 30.73
N LEU A 419 -2.68 -32.39 31.51
CA LEU A 419 -2.33 -31.45 32.58
C LEU A 419 -1.59 -32.25 33.65
N ILE A 420 -0.28 -32.03 33.76
CA ILE A 420 0.48 -32.47 34.93
C ILE A 420 0.15 -31.47 36.03
N ARG A 421 -0.66 -31.89 37.01
CA ARG A 421 -0.77 -31.20 38.29
C ARG A 421 0.53 -31.50 39.05
N ASN A 422 1.35 -30.49 39.30
CA ASN A 422 2.36 -30.59 40.34
C ASN A 422 1.60 -30.60 41.67
N ALA A 423 1.73 -31.71 42.40
CA ALA A 423 1.30 -31.83 43.79
C ALA A 423 2.29 -31.11 44.71
#